data_AF-A0A2N1W7K0-F1
#
_entry.id   AF-A0A2N1W7K0-F1
#
_cell.length_a   1.000
_cell.length_b   1.000
_cell.length_c   1.000
_cell.angle_alpha   90.00
_cell.angle_beta   90.00
_cell.angle_gamma   90.00
#
_symmetry.space_group_name_H-M   'P 1'
#
loop_
_entity.id
_entity.type
_entity.pdbx_description
1 polymer ?
#
loop_
_entity_poly.entity_id
_entity_poly.type
_entity_poly.pdbx_seq_one_letter_code
_entity_poly.pdbx_strand_id
1 'polypeptide(L)'
;MAAKKNGNSTETKADYFRVSLTLPKELDDYLEKFGSEAKSKGGFKLAKTTIIRSMVRALMHLKVDLQGVKQEEELEKRIEAAFKKNGK
;
A
#
# COMPACT_ATOMS: atom_id res chain seq x y z
N MET A 1 -5.98 35.96 -1.66
CA MET A 1 -6.84 34.98 -2.35
C MET A 1 -6.31 33.58 -2.10
N ALA A 2 -7.21 32.70 -1.63
CA ALA A 2 -7.13 31.25 -1.46
C ALA A 2 -5.90 30.64 -0.72
N ALA A 3 -6.08 30.43 0.59
CA ALA A 3 -5.29 29.48 1.36
C ALA A 3 -5.48 28.04 0.82
N LYS A 4 -4.37 27.34 0.52
CA LYS A 4 -4.36 25.91 0.22
C LYS A 4 -4.93 25.16 1.42
N LYS A 5 -6.11 24.58 1.25
CA LYS A 5 -6.83 23.79 2.26
C LYS A 5 -6.01 22.54 2.59
N ASN A 6 -5.36 22.54 3.76
CA ASN A 6 -4.73 21.35 4.33
C ASN A 6 -5.76 20.21 4.33
N GLY A 7 -5.38 19.07 3.75
CA GLY A 7 -6.23 17.89 3.65
C GLY A 7 -6.48 17.28 5.03
N ASN A 8 -7.49 17.79 5.72
CA ASN A 8 -8.09 17.13 6.88
C ASN A 8 -9.10 16.10 6.34
N SER A 9 -8.71 14.83 6.21
CA SER A 9 -9.62 13.77 5.78
C SER A 9 -10.37 13.22 6.99
N THR A 10 -11.56 13.79 7.25
CA THR A 10 -12.60 13.23 8.12
C THR A 10 -13.20 11.98 7.48
N GLU A 11 -12.41 10.92 7.30
CA GLU A 11 -12.92 9.59 6.94
C GLU A 11 -13.44 8.95 8.23
N THR A 12 -14.75 8.70 8.30
CA THR A 12 -15.34 8.00 9.45
C THR A 12 -15.19 6.50 9.27
N LYS A 13 -15.27 5.72 10.36
CA LYS A 13 -15.22 4.25 10.28
C LYS A 13 -16.30 3.65 9.36
N ALA A 14 -17.40 4.38 9.13
CA ALA A 14 -18.48 3.99 8.25
C ALA A 14 -18.10 4.03 6.75
N ASP A 15 -17.07 4.80 6.39
CA ASP A 15 -16.60 4.96 5.01
C ASP A 15 -15.61 3.84 4.59
N TYR A 16 -15.28 2.93 5.51
CA TYR A 16 -14.34 1.85 5.26
C TYR A 16 -15.03 0.58 4.75
N PHE A 17 -14.57 0.10 3.59
CA PHE A 17 -14.93 -1.21 3.07
C PHE A 17 -14.00 -2.28 3.62
N ARG A 18 -14.56 -3.42 4.03
CA ARG A 18 -13.77 -4.60 4.43
C ARG A 18 -13.31 -5.33 3.18
N VAL A 19 -12.00 -5.59 3.12
CA VAL A 19 -11.38 -6.43 2.10
C VAL A 19 -10.90 -7.71 2.78
N SER A 20 -11.43 -8.85 2.36
CA SER A 20 -10.93 -10.16 2.77
C SER A 20 -9.74 -10.52 1.89
N LEU A 21 -8.59 -10.82 2.50
CA LEU A 21 -7.36 -11.14 1.81
C LEU A 21 -6.87 -12.52 2.27
N THR A 22 -6.59 -13.39 1.31
CA THR A 22 -5.95 -14.69 1.56
C THR A 22 -4.48 -14.57 1.15
N LEU A 23 -3.58 -14.81 2.09
CA LEU A 23 -2.14 -14.77 1.86
C LEU A 23 -1.52 -16.13 2.21
N PRO A 24 -0.53 -16.60 1.44
CA PRO A 24 0.39 -17.62 1.91
C PRO A 24 1.07 -17.19 3.21
N LYS A 25 1.41 -18.16 4.06
CA LYS A 25 2.06 -17.92 5.35
C LYS A 25 3.29 -17.01 5.23
N GLU A 26 4.09 -17.20 4.18
CA GLU A 26 5.30 -16.42 3.94
C GLU A 26 5.01 -14.91 3.80
N LEU A 27 3.95 -14.53 3.07
CA LEU A 27 3.57 -13.13 2.88
C LEU A 27 2.98 -12.53 4.18
N ASP A 28 2.25 -13.34 4.95
CA ASP A 28 1.73 -12.91 6.25
C ASP A 28 2.85 -12.65 7.28
N ASP A 29 3.82 -13.55 7.33
CA ASP A 29 5.02 -13.44 8.16
C ASP A 29 5.86 -12.22 7.76
N TYR A 30 5.97 -11.94 6.46
CA TYR A 30 6.62 -10.72 5.96
C TYR A 30 5.93 -9.47 6.48
N LEU A 31 4.60 -9.35 6.35
CA LEU A 31 3.85 -8.18 6.81
C LEU A 31 4.00 -7.97 8.33
N GLU A 32 4.00 -9.04 9.12
CA GLU A 32 4.18 -8.97 10.57
C GLU A 32 5.56 -8.46 10.96
N LYS A 33 6.61 -8.97 10.30
CA LYS A 33 7.99 -8.52 10.52
C LYS A 33 8.18 -7.07 10.08
N PHE A 34 7.69 -6.70 8.90
CA PHE A 34 7.76 -5.35 8.36
C PHE A 34 7.11 -4.32 9.31
N GLY A 35 5.92 -4.64 9.82
CA GLY A 35 5.24 -3.77 10.78
C GLY A 35 5.95 -3.67 12.13
N SER A 36 6.61 -4.74 12.57
CA SER A 36 7.40 -4.77 13.81
C SER A 36 8.73 -4.03 13.67
N GLU A 37 9.34 -4.06 12.49
CA GLU A 37 10.58 -3.35 12.17
C GLU A 37 10.42 -1.83 12.25
N ALA A 38 9.24 -1.30 11.87
CA ALA A 38 8.93 0.10 12.06
C ALA A 38 9.02 0.53 13.55
N LYS A 39 8.62 -0.36 14.47
CA LYS A 39 8.74 -0.13 15.92
C LYS A 39 10.20 -0.19 16.39
N SER A 40 10.96 -1.18 15.95
CA SER A 40 12.37 -1.31 16.36
C SER A 40 13.23 -0.13 15.87
N LYS A 41 12.82 0.53 14.78
CA LYS A 41 13.46 1.73 14.24
C LYS A 41 12.95 3.05 14.87
N GLY A 42 12.25 2.99 16.00
CA GLY A 42 11.80 4.18 16.75
C GLY A 42 10.42 4.72 16.36
N GLY A 43 9.69 4.04 15.48
CA GLY A 43 8.29 4.33 15.17
C GLY A 43 7.30 3.51 16.00
N PHE A 44 6.07 3.41 15.52
CA PHE A 44 5.05 2.53 16.08
C PHE A 44 4.97 1.20 15.31
N LYS A 45 4.48 0.15 15.98
CA LYS A 45 4.15 -1.09 15.28
C LYS A 45 3.03 -0.82 14.29
N LEU A 46 3.27 -1.11 13.02
CA LEU A 46 2.26 -0.94 11.98
C LEU A 46 1.35 -2.16 11.93
N ALA A 47 0.03 -1.91 11.94
CA ALA A 47 -0.94 -2.96 11.65
C ALA A 47 -0.86 -3.38 10.18
N LYS A 48 -1.10 -4.66 9.89
CA LYS A 48 -1.13 -5.19 8.51
C LYS A 48 -2.09 -4.40 7.61
N THR A 49 -3.24 -4.01 8.14
CA THR A 49 -4.23 -3.17 7.44
C THR A 49 -3.71 -1.77 7.10
N THR A 50 -2.86 -1.19 7.95
CA THR A 50 -2.21 0.10 7.68
C THR A 50 -1.19 -0.05 6.55
N ILE A 51 -0.38 -1.11 6.57
CA ILE A 51 0.62 -1.39 5.51
C ILE A 51 -0.09 -1.55 4.16
N ILE A 52 -1.08 -2.45 4.09
CA ILE A 52 -1.82 -2.72 2.84
C ILE A 52 -2.51 -1.45 2.33
N ARG A 53 -3.16 -0.68 3.21
CA ARG A 53 -3.83 0.57 2.81
C ARG A 53 -2.83 1.59 2.25
N SER A 54 -1.67 1.74 2.88
CA SER A 54 -0.62 2.63 2.39
C SER A 54 -0.06 2.17 1.04
N MET A 55 0.09 0.86 0.82
CA MET A 55 0.48 0.31 -0.48
C MET A 55 -0.56 0.61 -1.56
N VAL A 56 -1.85 0.43 -1.28
CA VAL A 56 -2.93 0.77 -2.22
C VAL A 56 -2.93 2.27 -2.54
N ARG A 57 -2.75 3.15 -1.54
CA ARG A 57 -2.63 4.60 -1.77
C ARG A 57 -1.41 4.94 -2.64
N ALA A 58 -0.26 4.32 -2.39
CA ALA A 58 0.92 4.49 -3.23
C ALA A 58 0.66 4.01 -4.68
N LEU A 59 -0.02 2.88 -4.84
CA LEU A 59 -0.39 2.32 -6.13
C LEU A 59 -1.28 3.27 -6.94
N MET A 60 -2.19 4.02 -6.30
CA MET A 60 -3.02 5.03 -6.97
C MET A 60 -2.20 6.16 -7.63
N HIS A 61 -0.98 6.41 -7.15
CA HIS A 61 -0.08 7.41 -7.70
C HIS A 61 0.90 6.82 -8.73
N LEU A 62 1.00 5.49 -8.81
CA LEU A 62 1.82 4.78 -9.80
C LEU A 62 1.05 4.58 -11.09
N LYS A 63 1.64 4.98 -12.21
CA LYS A 63 1.13 4.65 -13.55
C LYS A 63 1.55 3.22 -13.91
N VAL A 64 0.84 2.24 -13.35
CA VAL A 64 1.02 0.83 -13.68
C VAL A 64 0.20 0.51 -14.93
N ASP A 65 0.87 0.00 -15.97
CA ASP A 65 0.18 -0.48 -17.17
C ASP A 65 -0.48 -1.83 -16.87
N LEU A 66 -1.80 -1.93 -17.00
CA LEU A 66 -2.55 -3.17 -16.77
C LEU A 66 -2.94 -3.88 -18.08
N GLN A 67 -2.52 -3.37 -19.25
CA GLN A 67 -2.92 -3.91 -20.54
C GLN A 67 -2.48 -5.37 -20.69
N GLY A 68 -3.45 -6.28 -20.76
CA GLY A 68 -3.22 -7.69 -21.04
C GLY A 68 -2.68 -8.53 -19.88
N VAL A 69 -2.68 -8.02 -18.64
CA VAL A 69 -2.25 -8.79 -17.46
C VAL A 69 -3.17 -10.00 -17.25
N LYS A 70 -2.59 -11.20 -17.13
CA LYS A 70 -3.36 -12.44 -16.88
C LYS A 70 -2.96 -13.20 -15.62
N GLN A 71 -1.80 -12.88 -15.06
CA GLN A 71 -1.22 -13.62 -13.95
C GLN A 71 -0.67 -12.66 -12.89
N GLU A 72 -0.62 -13.12 -11.65
CA GLU A 72 -0.16 -12.34 -10.50
C GLU A 72 1.31 -11.90 -10.67
N GLU A 73 2.20 -12.81 -11.10
CA GLU A 73 3.62 -12.51 -11.31
C GLU A 73 3.83 -11.42 -12.39
N GLU A 74 2.95 -11.36 -13.39
CA GLU A 74 2.99 -10.31 -14.42
C GLU A 74 2.63 -8.95 -13.82
N LEU A 75 1.59 -8.89 -12.98
CA LEU A 75 1.20 -7.67 -12.29
C LEU A 75 2.33 -7.19 -11.37
N GLU A 76 2.94 -8.09 -10.61
CA GLU A 76 4.06 -7.79 -9.71
C GLU A 76 5.22 -7.11 -10.46
N LYS A 77 5.68 -7.72 -11.57
CA LYS A 77 6.75 -7.14 -12.41
C LYS A 77 6.41 -5.75 -12.94
N ARG A 78 5.15 -5.49 -13.27
CA ARG A 78 4.72 -4.16 -13.77
C ARG A 78 4.67 -3.12 -12.65
N ILE A 79 4.25 -3.51 -11.45
CA ILE A 79 4.29 -2.65 -10.26
C ILE A 79 5.75 -2.28 -9.95
N GLU A 80 6.67 -3.25 -9.92
CA GLU A 80 8.10 -3.00 -9.71
C GLU A 80 8.69 -2.07 -10.77
N ALA A 81 8.36 -2.30 -12.04
CA ALA A 81 8.83 -1.46 -13.14
C ALA A 81 8.33 -0.01 -12.99
N ALA A 82 7.09 0.18 -12.51
CA ALA A 82 6.55 1.51 -12.24
C ALA A 82 7.29 2.21 -11.09
N PHE A 83 7.64 1.49 -10.01
CA PHE A 83 8.46 2.04 -8.93
C PHE A 83 9.84 2.50 -9.41
N LYS A 84 10.53 1.69 -10.23
CA LYS A 84 11.86 2.05 -10.77
C LYS A 84 11.81 3.28 -11.69
N LYS A 85 10.72 3.44 -12.46
CA LYS A 85 10.54 4.60 -13.35
C LYS A 85 10.26 5.90 -12.59
N ASN A 86 9.53 5.83 -11.47
CA ASN A 86 9.16 6.98 -10.66
C ASN A 86 10.20 7.34 -9.58
N GLY A 87 11.22 6.51 -9.36
CA GLY A 87 12.30 6.74 -8.41
C GLY A 87 13.48 7.57 -8.95
N LYS A 88 13.27 8.38 -10.00
CA LYS A 88 14.23 9.38 -10.49
C LYS A 88 13.86 10.77 -9.98
#